data_AF-A0A924J5C5-F1
#
_entry.id   AF-A0A924J5C5-F1
#
_cell.length_a   1.000
_cell.length_b   1.000
_cell.length_c   1.000
_cell.angle_alpha   90.00
_cell.angle_beta   90.00
_cell.angle_gamma   90.00
#
_symmetry.space_group_name_H-M   'P 1'
#
loop_
_entity.id
_entity.type
_entity.pdbx_description
1 polymer ?
#
loop_
_entity_poly.entity_id
_entity_poly.type
_entity_poly.pdbx_seq_one_letter_code
_entity_poly.pdbx_strand_id
1 'polypeptide(L)' 'MAGTKAGGQKAAAKNLQRDPDFYAKIGRRGGLNGHTGGFAANPDLARVAGAKGGRISRRRPTKKAEA' A
#
# COMPACT_ATOMS: atom_id res chain seq x y z
N MET A 1 -30.05 -4.73 -6.18
CA MET A 1 -30.38 -3.36 -5.78
C MET A 1 -29.11 -2.65 -5.35
N ALA A 2 -29.01 -1.34 -5.61
CA ALA A 2 -27.93 -0.52 -5.06
C ALA A 2 -28.05 -0.47 -3.53
N GLY A 3 -26.91 -0.35 -2.82
CA GLY A 3 -26.89 -0.26 -1.36
C GLY A 3 -27.09 -1.58 -0.59
N THR A 4 -27.41 -2.70 -1.25
CA THR A 4 -27.53 -4.01 -0.58
C THR A 4 -26.24 -4.82 -0.68
N LYS A 5 -26.00 -5.72 0.28
CA LYS A 5 -24.82 -6.63 0.28
C LYS A 5 -24.69 -7.39 -1.04
N ALA A 6 -25.78 -7.95 -1.54
CA ALA A 6 -25.82 -8.66 -2.82
C ALA A 6 -25.50 -7.76 -4.02
N GLY A 7 -25.93 -6.49 -3.99
CA GLY A 7 -25.55 -5.50 -4.99
C GLY A 7 -24.05 -5.18 -4.97
N GLY A 8 -23.48 -5.01 -3.78
CA GLY A 8 -22.05 -4.76 -3.59
C GLY A 8 -21.17 -5.91 -4.10
N GLN A 9 -21.56 -7.16 -3.82
CA GLN A 9 -20.83 -8.34 -4.33
C GLN A 9 -20.83 -8.41 -5.87
N LYS A 10 -21.97 -8.13 -6.51
CA LYS A 10 -22.06 -8.09 -7.98
C LYS A 10 -21.19 -6.98 -8.58
N ALA A 11 -21.16 -5.80 -7.94
CA ALA A 11 -20.31 -4.70 -8.37
C ALA A 11 -18.82 -5.02 -8.21
N ALA A 12 -18.42 -5.62 -7.09
CA ALA A 12 -17.04 -6.04 -6.85
C ALA A 12 -16.57 -7.05 -7.90
N ALA A 13 -17.39 -8.05 -8.21
CA ALA A 13 -17.08 -9.04 -9.25
C ALA A 13 -16.88 -8.38 -10.63
N LYS A 14 -17.75 -7.45 -11.03
CA LYS A 14 -17.60 -6.69 -12.28
C LYS A 14 -16.34 -5.83 -12.31
N ASN A 15 -16.01 -5.18 -11.20
CA ASN A 15 -14.82 -4.32 -11.11
C ASN A 15 -13.53 -5.13 -11.24
N LEU A 16 -13.45 -6.28 -10.56
CA LEU A 16 -12.29 -7.19 -10.63
C LEU A 16 -12.16 -7.87 -12.01
N GLN A 17 -13.27 -8.21 -12.66
CA GLN A 17 -13.25 -8.73 -14.03
C GLN A 17 -12.71 -7.72 -15.03
N ARG A 18 -13.03 -6.43 -14.86
CA ARG A 18 -12.57 -5.35 -15.74
C ARG A 18 -11.11 -4.97 -15.47
N ASP A 19 -10.74 -4.93 -14.20
CA ASP A 19 -9.40 -4.55 -13.75
C ASP A 19 -9.06 -5.34 -12.48
N PRO A 20 -8.21 -6.38 -12.57
CA PRO A 20 -7.80 -7.15 -11.41
C PRO A 20 -7.18 -6.30 -10.30
N ASP A 21 -6.56 -5.17 -10.66
CA ASP A 21 -5.89 -4.26 -9.74
C ASP A 21 -6.79 -3.12 -9.25
N PHE A 22 -8.08 -3.14 -9.55
CA PHE A 22 -9.01 -2.02 -9.29
C PHE A 22 -8.91 -1.49 -7.85
N TYR A 23 -9.01 -2.39 -6.87
CA TYR A 23 -8.95 -2.03 -5.45
C TYR A 23 -7.54 -1.62 -5.01
N ALA A 24 -6.49 -2.23 -5.58
CA ALA A 24 -5.11 -1.89 -5.30
C ALA A 24 -4.78 -0.46 -5.79
N LYS A 25 -5.28 -0.07 -6.97
CA LYS A 25 -5.12 1.27 -7.55
C LYS A 25 -5.85 2.32 -6.72
N ILE A 26 -7.09 2.07 -6.33
CA ILE A 26 -7.86 2.99 -5.49
C ILE A 26 -7.22 3.14 -4.10
N GLY A 27 -6.83 2.03 -3.47
CA GLY A 27 -6.14 2.05 -2.16
C GLY A 27 -4.83 2.83 -2.20
N ARG A 28 -4.03 2.66 -3.26
CA ARG A 28 -2.78 3.43 -3.46
C ARG A 28 -3.04 4.92 -3.57
N ARG A 29 -4.02 5.34 -4.38
CA ARG A 29 -4.40 6.76 -4.51
C ARG A 29 -4.87 7.35 -3.18
N GLY A 30 -5.71 6.60 -2.46
CA GLY A 30 -6.17 6.99 -1.13
C GLY A 30 -5.03 7.12 -0.12
N GLY A 31 -4.09 6.16 -0.11
CA GLY A 31 -2.92 6.20 0.75
C GLY A 31 -1.95 7.34 0.43
N LEU A 32 -1.77 7.68 -0.85
CA LEU A 32 -0.93 8.82 -1.26
C LEU A 32 -1.53 10.16 -0.83
N ASN A 33 -2.86 10.31 -0.91
CA ASN A 33 -3.57 11.51 -0.46
C ASN A 33 -3.72 11.57 1.08
N GLY A 34 -3.59 10.42 1.75
CA GLY A 34 -3.72 10.31 3.20
C GLY A 34 -2.41 10.68 3.90
N HIS A 35 -2.34 11.89 4.42
CA HIS A 35 -1.19 12.37 5.20
C HIS A 35 -1.40 12.28 6.72
N THR A 36 -2.51 11.71 7.18
CA THR A 36 -2.96 11.81 8.58
C THR A 36 -2.46 10.68 9.49
N GLY A 37 -1.57 9.78 9.03
CA GLY A 37 -1.11 8.63 9.82
C GLY A 37 0.35 8.20 9.62
N GLY A 38 0.95 7.70 10.70
CA GLY A 38 2.24 6.99 10.71
C GLY A 38 3.41 7.78 10.10
N PHE A 39 4.24 7.08 9.33
CA PHE A 39 5.41 7.64 8.63
C PHE A 39 5.07 8.54 7.43
N ALA A 40 3.79 8.56 6.99
CA ALA A 40 3.32 9.45 5.93
C ALA A 40 3.01 10.87 6.45
N ALA A 41 2.69 11.00 7.75
CA ALA A 41 2.44 12.29 8.40
C ALA A 41 3.72 13.08 8.70
N ASN A 42 4.85 12.39 8.86
CA ASN A 42 6.15 13.00 9.10
C ASN A 42 7.25 12.22 8.35
N PRO A 43 7.57 12.63 7.11
CA PRO A 43 8.62 11.99 6.30
C PRO A 43 10.00 11.99 6.97
N ASP A 44 10.32 13.01 7.77
CA ASP A 44 11.58 13.09 8.49
C ASP A 44 11.69 12.03 9.58
N LEU A 45 10.60 11.78 10.32
CA LEU A 45 10.52 10.70 11.29
C LEU A 45 10.74 9.34 10.62
N ALA A 46 10.14 9.13 9.43
CA ALA A 46 10.31 7.92 8.64
C ALA A 46 11.77 7.68 8.23
N ARG A 47 12.42 8.74 7.75
CA ARG A 47 13.82 8.71 7.35
C ARG A 47 14.74 8.37 8.53
N VAL A 48 14.53 9.02 9.69
CA VAL A 48 15.34 8.76 10.89
C VAL A 48 15.14 7.33 11.41
N ALA A 49 13.89 6.86 11.49
CA ALA A 49 13.57 5.51 11.93
C ALA A 49 14.16 4.44 10.99
N GLY A 50 14.03 4.64 9.67
CA GLY A 50 14.60 3.76 8.65
C GLY A 50 16.12 3.69 8.72
N ALA A 51 16.79 4.84 8.85
CA ALA A 51 18.26 4.91 8.98
C ALA A 51 18.75 4.19 10.26
N LYS A 52 18.07 4.40 11.39
CA LYS A 52 18.39 3.72 12.65
C LYS A 52 18.20 2.20 12.53
N GLY A 53 17.08 1.75 11.96
CA GLY A 53 16.80 0.33 11.73
C GLY A 53 17.81 -0.33 10.80
N GLY A 54 18.19 0.36 9.73
CA GLY A 54 19.23 -0.10 8.79
C GLY A 54 20.60 -0.23 9.45
N ARG A 55 21.02 0.75 10.26
CA ARG A 55 22.30 0.71 10.97
C ARG A 55 22.38 -0.38 12.04
N ILE A 56 21.28 -0.64 12.75
CA ILE A 56 21.22 -1.70 13.79
C ILE A 56 21.07 -3.09 13.17
N SER A 57 20.61 -3.17 11.92
CA SER A 57 20.37 -4.45 11.25
C SER A 57 21.64 -5.30 11.19
N ARG A 58 21.53 -6.52 11.73
CA ARG A 58 22.55 -7.58 11.59
C ARG A 58 22.29 -8.49 10.38
N ARG A 59 21.22 -8.22 9.61
CA ARG A 59 20.89 -9.02 8.42
C ARG A 59 21.87 -8.69 7.32
N ARG A 60 22.42 -9.72 6.68
CA ARG A 60 23.27 -9.57 5.50
C ARG A 60 22.45 -8.93 4.36
N PRO A 61 23.01 -8.00 3.59
CA PRO A 61 22.32 -7.45 2.43
C PRO A 61 21.95 -8.58 1.47
N THR A 62 20.79 -8.48 0.84
CA THR A 62 20.39 -9.38 -0.24
C THR A 62 21.41 -9.26 -1.37
N LYS A 63 22.01 -10.38 -1.78
CA LYS A 63 22.90 -10.41 -2.94
C LYS A 63 22.10 -9.91 -4.14
N LYS A 64 22.62 -8.91 -4.85
CA LYS A 64 22.05 -8.51 -6.14
C LYS A 64 22.21 -9.72 -7.08
N ALA A 65 21.10 -10.23 -7.59
CA ALA A 65 21.15 -11.11 -8.75
C ALA A 65 21.61 -10.23 -9.91
N GLU A 66 22.70 -10.63 -10.56
CA GLU A 66 23.13 -10.01 -11.81
C GLU A 66 22.04 -10.27 -12.87
N ALA A 67 21.71 -9.23 -13.63
CA ALA A 67 20.69 -9.25 -14.67
C ALA A 67 21.27 -9.77 -15.98
#